data_AF-A0A7R6X2L8-F1
#
_entry.id   AF-A0A7R6X2L8-F1
#
_cell.length_a   1.000
_cell.length_b   1.000
_cell.length_c   1.000
_cell.angle_alpha   90.00
_cell.angle_beta   90.00
_cell.angle_gamma   90.00
#
_symmetry.space_group_name_H-M   'P 1'
#
loop_
_entity.id
_entity.type
_entity.pdbx_description
1 polymer ?
#
loop_
_entity_poly.entity_id
_entity_poly.type
_entity_poly.pdbx_seq_one_letter_code
_entity_poly.pdbx_strand_id
1 'polypeptide(L)'
;MGEFATSRINRRALLFHSGSAVVASTAAATALGTEPPGRDQEPSGRLRELIEAHRNAYAAFSKALHDIGSDSGGASREEERALLAICGYAAVEEGDRLAKARYLLEIEARGELDLPEHMQAVLRSTMWTG
;
A
#
# COMPACT_ATOMS: atom_id res chain seq x y z
N MET A 1 0.58 -37.20 6.99
CA MET A 1 1.48 -36.05 6.92
C MET A 1 1.97 -35.95 5.49
N GLY A 2 1.44 -34.99 4.75
CA GLY A 2 1.85 -34.67 3.38
C GLY A 2 1.81 -33.17 3.28
N GLU A 3 2.99 -32.55 3.38
CA GLU A 3 3.16 -31.12 3.21
C GLU A 3 2.95 -30.81 1.72
N PHE A 4 1.80 -30.25 1.39
CA PHE A 4 1.63 -29.60 0.09
C PHE A 4 2.44 -28.32 0.15
N ALA A 5 3.68 -28.38 -0.32
CA ALA A 5 4.45 -27.22 -0.71
C ALA A 5 3.71 -26.53 -1.86
N THR A 6 2.70 -25.72 -1.52
CA THR A 6 2.13 -24.76 -2.44
C THR A 6 3.24 -23.75 -2.70
N SER A 7 4.00 -23.99 -3.77
CA SER A 7 4.77 -22.96 -4.47
C SER A 7 3.88 -21.72 -4.50
N ARG A 8 4.19 -20.72 -3.66
CA ARG A 8 3.47 -19.44 -3.61
C ARG A 8 3.76 -18.79 -4.94
N ILE A 9 2.97 -19.14 -5.95
CA ILE A 9 2.99 -18.49 -7.24
C ILE A 9 2.75 -17.02 -6.93
N ASN A 10 3.83 -16.25 -7.04
CA ASN A 10 3.79 -14.81 -6.91
C ASN A 10 2.87 -14.32 -8.04
N ARG A 11 1.63 -14.00 -7.71
CA ARG A 11 0.62 -13.47 -8.64
C ARG A 11 1.13 -12.24 -9.40
N ARG A 12 2.12 -11.51 -8.85
CA ARG A 12 2.79 -10.37 -9.49
C ARG A 12 3.66 -10.78 -10.69
N ALA A 13 4.11 -12.05 -10.76
CA ALA A 13 4.79 -12.60 -11.94
C ALA A 13 3.83 -13.02 -13.08
N LEU A 14 2.53 -13.18 -12.80
CA LEU A 14 1.54 -13.64 -13.79
C LEU A 14 0.72 -12.50 -14.43
N LEU A 15 0.70 -11.30 -13.84
CA LEU A 15 -0.27 -10.26 -14.21
C LEU A 15 0.26 -9.15 -15.14
N PHE A 16 1.45 -9.29 -15.72
CA PHE A 16 1.96 -8.29 -16.67
C PHE A 16 1.28 -8.30 -18.06
N HIS A 17 0.10 -8.93 -18.24
CA HIS A 17 -0.52 -9.14 -19.56
C HIS A 17 -2.03 -8.86 -19.65
N SER A 18 -2.62 -8.00 -18.82
CA SER A 18 -4.04 -7.65 -19.02
C SER A 18 -4.40 -6.21 -18.65
N GLY A 19 -4.43 -5.37 -19.68
CA GLY A 19 -5.55 -4.46 -19.99
C GLY A 19 -5.95 -3.41 -18.96
N SER A 20 -5.46 -2.19 -19.18
CA SER A 20 -6.02 -0.96 -18.60
C SER A 20 -7.52 -0.83 -18.91
N ALA A 21 -8.34 -0.64 -17.88
CA ALA A 21 -9.71 -0.14 -18.00
C ALA A 21 -9.84 1.14 -17.18
N VAL A 22 -10.03 2.27 -17.87
CA VAL A 22 -10.30 3.57 -17.25
C VAL A 22 -11.78 3.65 -16.91
N VAL A 23 -12.11 3.71 -15.62
CA VAL A 23 -13.47 4.03 -15.15
C VAL A 23 -13.50 5.49 -14.75
N ALA A 24 -14.23 6.31 -15.50
CA ALA A 24 -14.55 7.69 -15.12
C ALA A 24 -15.80 7.68 -14.22
N SER A 25 -15.61 7.85 -12.91
CA SER A 25 -16.72 8.06 -11.97
C SER A 25 -16.92 9.55 -11.71
N THR A 26 -18.06 10.08 -12.15
CA THR A 26 -18.54 11.41 -11.77
C THR A 26 -19.41 11.31 -10.51
N ALA A 27 -18.86 11.71 -9.36
CA ALA A 27 -19.64 11.93 -8.15
C ALA A 27 -19.92 13.44 -8.01
N ALA A 28 -21.18 13.85 -8.14
CA ALA A 28 -21.62 15.20 -7.81
C ALA A 28 -21.93 15.26 -6.31
N ALA A 29 -21.10 15.98 -5.54
CA ALA A 29 -21.36 16.24 -4.13
C ALA A 29 -22.18 17.53 -3.98
N THR A 30 -23.37 17.40 -3.39
CA THR A 30 -24.15 18.54 -2.90
C THR A 30 -23.53 19.08 -1.61
N ALA A 31 -23.27 20.38 -1.58
CA ALA A 31 -22.66 21.09 -0.46
C ALA A 31 -23.64 21.29 0.69
N LEU A 32 -23.31 20.77 1.88
CA LEU A 32 -23.86 21.22 3.16
C LEU A 32 -22.79 21.05 4.25
N GLY A 33 -22.41 22.16 4.89
CA GLY A 33 -21.62 22.17 6.13
C GLY A 33 -20.28 22.89 6.01
N THR A 34 -20.29 24.19 6.27
CA THR A 34 -19.10 25.02 6.48
C THR A 34 -18.41 24.66 7.81
N GLU A 35 -17.43 23.75 7.76
CA GLU A 35 -16.22 23.88 8.58
C GLU A 35 -15.15 24.55 7.73
N PRO A 36 -14.27 25.40 8.30
CA PRO A 36 -13.14 25.94 7.56
C PRO A 36 -12.37 24.74 6.96
N PRO A 37 -11.90 24.79 5.70
CA PRO A 37 -11.07 23.73 5.16
C PRO A 37 -9.90 23.58 6.10
N GLY A 38 -9.93 22.52 6.91
CA GLY A 38 -8.88 22.20 7.85
C GLY A 38 -7.62 22.25 7.04
N ARG A 39 -6.68 23.13 7.43
CA ARG A 39 -5.34 23.23 6.86
C ARG A 39 -4.93 21.83 6.45
N ASP A 40 -4.44 21.63 5.22
CA ASP A 40 -3.72 20.42 4.81
C ASP A 40 -2.84 20.02 5.99
N GLN A 41 -3.32 19.10 6.83
CA GLN A 41 -2.59 18.66 7.99
C GLN A 41 -1.59 17.72 7.37
N GLU A 42 -0.41 18.25 7.12
CA GLU A 42 0.67 17.45 6.57
C GLU A 42 0.78 16.16 7.39
N PRO A 43 0.92 15.01 6.74
CA PRO A 43 1.17 13.78 7.46
C PRO A 43 2.41 13.96 8.34
N SER A 44 2.38 13.30 9.49
CA SER A 44 3.51 13.22 10.40
C SER A 44 4.79 12.84 9.63
N GLY A 45 5.93 13.36 10.10
CA GLY A 45 7.24 13.01 9.52
C GLY A 45 7.44 11.50 9.45
N ARG A 46 6.95 10.78 10.46
CA ARG A 46 7.02 9.31 10.53
C ARG A 46 6.23 8.64 9.41
N LEU A 47 4.99 9.06 9.14
CA LEU A 47 4.21 8.46 8.04
C LEU A 47 4.83 8.81 6.68
N ARG A 48 5.34 10.04 6.50
CA ARG A 48 6.09 10.41 5.28
C ARG A 48 7.30 9.50 5.06
N GLU A 49 8.10 9.29 6.10
CA GLU A 49 9.28 8.42 6.04
C GLU A 49 8.91 6.98 5.66
N LEU A 50 7.82 6.43 6.21
CA LEU A 50 7.36 5.09 5.83
C LEU A 50 6.91 5.01 4.36
N ILE A 51 6.18 6.02 3.89
CA ILE A 51 5.75 6.12 2.48
C ILE A 51 6.97 6.19 1.55
N GLU A 52 7.94 7.04 1.85
CA GLU A 52 9.17 7.15 1.07
C GLU A 52 10.00 5.87 1.11
N ALA A 53 10.10 5.22 2.27
CA ALA A 53 10.77 3.93 2.39
C ALA A 53 10.13 2.86 1.50
N HIS A 54 8.79 2.80 1.46
CA HIS A 54 8.08 1.89 0.58
C HIS A 54 8.29 2.23 -0.91
N ARG A 55 8.22 3.51 -1.31
CA ARG A 55 8.50 3.93 -2.70
C ARG A 55 9.90 3.50 -3.14
N ASN A 56 10.90 3.68 -2.28
CA ASN A 56 12.28 3.28 -2.57
C ASN A 56 12.43 1.76 -2.68
N ALA A 57 11.82 1.00 -1.77
CA ALA A 57 11.83 -0.46 -1.82
C ALA A 57 11.12 -0.99 -3.07
N TYR A 58 9.98 -0.41 -3.44
CA TYR A 58 9.25 -0.75 -4.65
C TYR A 58 10.05 -0.48 -5.93
N ALA A 59 10.76 0.65 -6.01
CA ALA A 59 11.64 0.96 -7.13
C ALA A 59 12.81 -0.04 -7.22
N ALA A 60 13.41 -0.39 -6.08
CA ALA A 60 14.49 -1.37 -6.00
C ALA A 60 14.02 -2.77 -6.43
N PHE A 61 12.84 -3.21 -5.94
CA PHE A 61 12.21 -4.46 -6.34
C PHE A 61 11.91 -4.49 -7.84
N SER A 62 11.28 -3.43 -8.36
CA SER A 62 10.98 -3.31 -9.79
C SER A 62 12.25 -3.39 -10.65
N LYS A 63 13.34 -2.74 -10.21
CA LYS A 63 14.64 -2.84 -10.89
C LYS A 63 15.20 -4.26 -10.84
N ALA A 64 15.14 -4.92 -9.69
CA ALA A 64 15.63 -6.29 -9.53
C ALA A 64 14.88 -7.31 -10.39
N LEU A 65 13.60 -7.06 -10.71
CA LEU A 65 12.84 -7.91 -11.65
C LEU A 65 13.33 -7.81 -13.10
N HIS A 66 13.92 -6.67 -13.49
CA HIS A 66 14.43 -6.45 -14.84
C HIS A 66 15.90 -6.88 -15.01
N ASP A 67 16.66 -6.96 -13.92
CA ASP A 67 18.07 -7.36 -13.94
C ASP A 67 18.23 -8.88 -13.79
N ILE A 68 18.65 -9.55 -14.87
CA ILE A 68 18.95 -10.99 -14.87
C ILE A 68 20.16 -11.25 -13.94
N GLY A 69 19.92 -11.88 -12.78
CA GLY A 69 20.94 -12.22 -11.80
C GLY A 69 20.92 -11.37 -10.51
N SER A 70 19.97 -10.43 -10.39
CA SER A 70 19.75 -9.69 -9.14
C SER A 70 18.99 -10.54 -8.10
N ASP A 71 19.20 -10.26 -6.82
CA ASP A 71 18.44 -10.87 -5.71
C ASP A 71 17.02 -10.29 -5.63
N SER A 72 16.16 -10.72 -6.57
CA SER A 72 14.75 -10.35 -6.60
C SER A 72 13.98 -10.86 -5.39
N GLY A 73 14.45 -11.94 -4.74
CA GLY A 73 13.84 -12.51 -3.55
C GLY A 73 14.03 -11.63 -2.31
N GLY A 74 15.26 -11.13 -2.11
CA GLY A 74 15.56 -10.10 -1.11
C GLY A 74 14.69 -8.87 -1.33
N ALA A 75 14.82 -8.23 -2.50
CA ALA A 75 14.13 -6.96 -2.79
C ALA A 75 12.60 -7.05 -2.66
N SER A 76 12.00 -8.19 -3.02
CA SER A 76 10.58 -8.47 -2.79
C SER A 76 10.21 -8.45 -1.32
N ARG A 77 11.05 -9.02 -0.45
CA ARG A 77 10.81 -9.10 0.98
C ARG A 77 10.99 -7.75 1.67
N GLU A 78 11.95 -6.93 1.22
CA GLU A 78 12.10 -5.57 1.72
C GLU A 78 10.90 -4.68 1.35
N GLU A 79 10.42 -4.79 0.11
CA GLU A 79 9.22 -4.09 -0.35
C GLU A 79 7.98 -4.50 0.46
N GLU A 80 7.72 -5.80 0.60
CA GLU A 80 6.60 -6.33 1.38
C GLU A 80 6.67 -5.87 2.85
N ARG A 81 7.87 -5.88 3.45
CA ARG A 81 8.06 -5.40 4.82
C ARG A 81 7.75 -3.91 4.96
N ALA A 82 8.15 -3.10 3.98
CA ALA A 82 7.86 -1.67 3.98
C ALA A 82 6.34 -1.41 3.81
N LEU A 83 5.67 -2.18 2.95
CA LEU A 83 4.23 -2.06 2.77
C LEU A 83 3.45 -2.45 4.04
N LEU A 84 3.85 -3.54 4.70
CA LEU A 84 3.28 -3.95 5.98
C LEU A 84 3.44 -2.88 7.07
N ALA A 85 4.56 -2.16 7.09
CA ALA A 85 4.79 -1.08 8.05
C ALA A 85 3.78 0.07 7.87
N ILE A 86 3.44 0.42 6.63
CA ILE A 86 2.40 1.41 6.32
C ILE A 86 1.03 0.85 6.69
N CYS A 87 0.71 -0.38 6.28
CA CYS A 87 -0.56 -1.03 6.61
C CYS A 87 -0.81 -1.05 8.11
N GLY A 88 0.21 -1.35 8.91
CA GLY A 88 0.14 -1.39 10.38
C GLY A 88 0.25 -0.03 11.08
N TYR A 89 0.49 1.07 10.37
CA TYR A 89 0.68 2.39 10.98
C TYR A 89 -0.61 2.91 11.64
N ALA A 90 -0.60 3.14 12.95
CA ALA A 90 -1.75 3.70 13.67
C ALA A 90 -1.87 5.22 13.40
N ALA A 91 -2.77 5.60 12.50
CA ALA A 91 -3.01 6.99 12.12
C ALA A 91 -4.00 7.67 13.08
N VAL A 92 -3.47 8.32 14.12
CA VAL A 92 -4.26 9.01 15.15
C VAL A 92 -4.67 10.42 14.72
N GLU A 93 -3.82 11.10 13.94
CA GLU A 93 -4.08 12.44 13.41
C GLU A 93 -4.87 12.38 12.09
N GLU A 94 -5.68 13.40 11.82
CA GLU A 94 -6.48 13.44 10.58
C GLU A 94 -5.59 13.51 9.33
N GLY A 95 -4.51 14.28 9.39
CA GLY A 95 -3.50 14.34 8.31
C GLY A 95 -2.92 12.97 7.98
N ASP A 96 -2.55 12.20 9.02
CA ASP A 96 -2.06 10.84 8.87
C ASP A 96 -3.11 9.88 8.31
N ARG A 97 -4.36 9.99 8.75
CA ARG A 97 -5.46 9.15 8.23
C ARG A 97 -5.67 9.37 6.75
N LEU A 98 -5.78 10.63 6.33
CA LEU A 98 -5.99 11.00 4.94
C LEU A 98 -4.81 10.59 4.06
N ALA A 99 -3.58 10.86 4.50
CA ALA A 99 -2.37 10.48 3.76
C ALA A 99 -2.23 8.96 3.63
N LYS A 100 -2.44 8.22 4.72
CA LYS A 100 -2.42 6.75 4.72
C LYS A 100 -3.49 6.20 3.79
N ALA A 101 -4.73 6.69 3.87
CA ALA A 101 -5.82 6.24 3.03
C ALA A 101 -5.54 6.48 1.53
N ARG A 102 -5.10 7.70 1.18
CA ARG A 102 -4.70 8.04 -0.19
C ARG A 102 -3.60 7.13 -0.72
N TYR A 103 -2.59 6.86 0.10
CA TYR A 103 -1.49 5.99 -0.32
C TYR A 103 -1.94 4.53 -0.47
N LEU A 104 -2.73 3.99 0.46
CA LEU A 104 -3.26 2.62 0.33
C LEU A 104 -4.14 2.45 -0.92
N LEU A 105 -4.90 3.47 -1.33
CA LEU A 105 -5.64 3.45 -2.60
C LEU A 105 -4.70 3.42 -3.82
N GLU A 106 -3.56 4.12 -3.78
CA GLU A 106 -2.54 4.06 -4.83
C GLU A 106 -1.93 2.65 -4.97
N ILE A 107 -1.73 1.97 -3.83
CA ILE A 107 -1.19 0.60 -3.74
C ILE A 107 -2.23 -0.42 -4.23
N GLU A 108 -3.49 -0.26 -3.84
CA GLU A 108 -4.59 -1.11 -4.30
C GLU A 108 -4.82 -0.98 -5.81
N ALA A 109 -4.74 0.23 -6.35
CA ALA A 109 -4.84 0.45 -7.79
C ALA A 109 -3.74 -0.29 -8.59
N ARG A 110 -2.61 -0.59 -7.95
CA ARG A 110 -1.52 -1.42 -8.48
C ARG A 110 -1.69 -2.92 -8.19
N GLY A 111 -2.70 -3.30 -7.39
CA GLY A 111 -3.00 -4.67 -7.00
C GLY A 111 -2.04 -5.26 -5.96
N GLU A 112 -1.36 -4.39 -5.20
CA GLU A 112 -0.26 -4.73 -4.28
C GLU A 112 -0.75 -5.02 -2.84
N LEU A 113 -2.00 -4.71 -2.48
CA LEU A 113 -2.60 -5.18 -1.21
C LEU A 113 -3.08 -6.63 -1.35
N ASP A 114 -2.19 -7.51 -1.80
CA ASP A 114 -2.54 -8.84 -2.24
C ASP A 114 -2.51 -9.93 -1.18
N LEU A 115 -1.77 -9.67 -0.10
CA LEU A 115 -1.59 -10.60 0.99
C LEU A 115 -2.65 -10.39 2.10
N PRO A 116 -3.19 -11.47 2.69
CA PRO A 116 -4.06 -11.39 3.86
C PRO A 116 -3.45 -10.56 5.00
N GLU A 117 -2.12 -10.61 5.15
CA GLU A 117 -1.35 -9.88 6.15
C GLU A 117 -1.49 -8.35 5.98
N HIS A 118 -1.54 -7.85 4.74
CA HIS A 118 -1.76 -6.42 4.46
C HIS A 118 -3.12 -5.97 5.00
N MET A 119 -4.17 -6.70 4.66
CA MET A 119 -5.52 -6.39 5.11
C MET A 119 -5.68 -6.54 6.63
N GLN A 120 -5.11 -7.58 7.22
CA GLN A 120 -5.09 -7.75 8.68
C GLN A 120 -4.35 -6.62 9.39
N ALA A 121 -3.24 -6.13 8.82
CA ALA A 121 -2.51 -5.00 9.38
C ALA A 121 -3.32 -3.70 9.29
N VAL A 122 -3.98 -3.44 8.15
CA VAL A 122 -4.89 -2.30 7.99
C VAL A 122 -6.00 -2.34 9.03
N LEU A 123 -6.74 -3.46 9.13
CA LEU A 123 -7.85 -3.61 10.07
C LEU A 123 -7.39 -3.43 11.53
N ARG A 124 -6.28 -4.05 11.92
CA ARG A 124 -5.75 -3.89 13.29
C ARG A 124 -5.31 -2.45 13.58
N SER A 125 -4.77 -1.75 12.59
CA SER A 125 -4.31 -0.37 12.74
C SER A 125 -5.46 0.64 12.93
N THR A 126 -6.68 0.31 12.49
CA THR A 126 -7.85 1.18 12.58
C THR A 126 -8.76 0.81 13.74
N MET A 127 -8.78 -0.47 14.13
CA MET A 127 -9.64 -0.98 15.21
C MET A 127 -9.04 -0.77 16.61
N TRP A 128 -7.75 -0.43 16.73
CA TRP A 128 -7.14 -0.20 18.04
C TRP A 128 -7.54 1.17 18.60
N THR A 129 -8.69 1.22 19.29
CA THR A 129 -9.02 2.26 20.27
C THR A 129 -8.43 1.85 21.61
N GLY A 130 -7.25 2.37 21.93
CA GLY A 130 -6.72 2.37 23.29
C GLY A 130 -7.21 3.58 24.04
#